data_AF-A0A0H3ZUF6-F1
#
_entry.id   AF-A0A0H3ZUF6-F1
#
_cell.length_a   1.000
_cell.length_b   1.000
_cell.length_c   1.000
_cell.angle_alpha   90.00
_cell.angle_beta   90.00
_cell.angle_gamma   90.00
#
_symmetry.space_group_name_H-M   'P 1'
#
loop_
_entity.id
_entity.type
_entity.pdbx_description
1 polymer ?
#
loop_
_entity_poly.entity_id
_entity_poly.type
_entity_poly.pdbx_seq_one_letter_code
_entity_poly.pdbx_strand_id
1 'polypeptide(L)'
;MDHRANVLTRLGKMIKAKIKAFKKWLRMPTHRKYSVLLNPSSQGLFWFLTFCLAAYASVFSAEIKDVNWPDSWSEAKQLPINWHTVIFGVGATLAAIFVSFSVWVKTKREDFLFAVVQTSPPAGFWKRHHQATLRANENATSVEIWVADGDIQEYQQAVRVVLDDLLNLVMEWDESNLARKVDYRANIMRVVHFKNEPDFKINSGLDRFLHKPEQEHYSGVILLEDNTYSTTTKTAQPDPDPDIKPILFPFTNKDEENEHMFHTNLRGAPYAVASGSHCYVEDVEEIVEHYTKHAEPFSAKIKAKLEEYYYKKDYPAHSILSIPLYGTDKKGEEVVRYVLNLYRNQPGMLYKGEKAKEFFYVATGLTSKLEIMLAAIHDTNSEDEVLPETPSDGKDNTQTLTAKVEETA
;
A
#
# COMPACT_ATOMS: atom_id res chain seq x y z
N MET A 1 -6.89 43.30 22.71
CA MET A 1 -7.21 42.62 21.44
C MET A 1 -6.61 41.20 21.34
N ASP A 2 -5.48 40.91 22.01
CA ASP A 2 -4.80 39.60 21.94
C ASP A 2 -5.55 38.39 22.51
N HIS A 3 -6.47 38.58 23.45
CA HIS A 3 -7.17 37.45 24.07
C HIS A 3 -8.20 36.80 23.13
N ARG A 4 -8.87 37.59 22.27
CA ARG A 4 -9.82 37.07 21.27
C ARG A 4 -9.13 36.31 20.13
N ALA A 5 -7.96 36.78 19.70
CA ALA A 5 -7.15 36.10 18.69
C ALA A 5 -6.70 34.72 19.19
N ASN A 6 -6.21 34.62 20.43
CA ASN A 6 -5.78 33.35 21.01
C ASN A 6 -6.92 32.32 21.20
N VAL A 7 -8.13 32.77 21.54
CA VAL A 7 -9.30 31.89 21.68
C VAL A 7 -9.74 31.34 20.32
N LEU A 8 -9.78 32.17 19.28
CA LEU A 8 -10.13 31.75 17.92
C LEU A 8 -9.12 30.74 17.36
N THR A 9 -7.82 30.92 17.60
CA THR A 9 -6.78 29.98 17.18
C THR A 9 -6.89 28.63 17.90
N ARG A 10 -7.22 28.63 19.20
CA ARG A 10 -7.45 27.39 19.97
C ARG A 10 -8.71 26.66 19.52
N LEU A 11 -9.80 27.39 19.26
CA LEU A 11 -11.05 26.81 18.74
C LEU A 11 -10.83 26.18 17.36
N GLY A 12 -10.11 26.88 16.48
CA GLY A 12 -9.75 26.38 15.14
C GLY A 12 -8.90 25.10 15.19
N LYS A 13 -7.91 25.03 16.10
CA LYS A 13 -7.12 23.81 16.32
C LYS A 13 -7.98 22.65 16.85
N MET A 14 -8.88 22.91 17.79
CA MET A 14 -9.77 21.89 18.37
C MET A 14 -10.76 21.35 17.33
N ILE A 15 -11.34 22.22 16.50
CA ILE A 15 -12.24 21.81 15.42
C ILE A 15 -11.49 20.96 14.39
N LYS A 16 -10.30 21.38 13.95
CA LYS A 16 -9.46 20.59 13.04
C LYS A 16 -9.11 19.23 13.63
N ALA A 17 -8.77 19.17 14.91
CA ALA A 17 -8.48 17.91 15.60
C ALA A 17 -9.71 16.99 15.66
N LYS A 18 -10.90 17.52 16.00
CA LYS A 18 -12.15 16.76 16.01
C LYS A 18 -12.53 16.26 14.61
N ILE A 19 -12.36 17.08 13.57
CA ILE A 19 -12.58 16.67 12.18
C ILE A 19 -11.60 15.58 11.78
N LYS A 20 -10.31 15.69 12.13
CA LYS A 20 -9.31 14.64 11.88
C LYS A 20 -9.70 13.33 12.58
N ALA A 21 -10.10 13.39 13.85
CA ALA A 21 -10.54 12.23 14.62
C ALA A 21 -11.79 11.56 14.03
N PHE A 22 -12.80 12.35 13.64
CA PHE A 22 -14.02 11.83 12.99
C PHE A 22 -13.72 11.18 11.64
N LYS A 23 -12.85 11.80 10.83
CA LYS A 23 -12.38 11.21 9.56
C LYS A 23 -11.62 9.90 9.79
N LYS A 24 -10.78 9.84 10.81
CA LYS A 24 -10.08 8.61 11.21
C LYS A 24 -11.09 7.53 11.61
N TRP A 25 -12.12 7.88 12.38
CA TRP A 25 -13.20 6.97 12.78
C TRP A 25 -13.98 6.39 11.59
N LEU A 26 -14.29 7.20 10.57
CA LEU A 26 -14.97 6.72 9.35
C LEU A 26 -14.16 5.68 8.56
N ARG A 27 -12.83 5.67 8.70
CA ARG A 27 -11.91 4.76 8.01
C ARG A 27 -11.64 3.47 8.78
N MET A 28 -12.11 3.35 10.03
CA MET A 28 -11.87 2.17 10.84
C MET A 28 -12.76 0.99 10.41
N PRO A 29 -12.27 -0.26 10.53
CA PRO A 29 -13.10 -1.45 10.38
C PRO A 29 -14.33 -1.40 11.31
N THR A 30 -15.43 -2.01 10.87
CA THR A 30 -16.72 -2.03 11.57
C THR A 30 -16.60 -2.43 13.05
N HIS A 31 -15.83 -3.48 13.36
CA HIS A 31 -15.62 -3.98 14.71
C HIS A 31 -14.98 -2.94 15.65
N ARG A 32 -14.15 -2.04 15.10
CA ARG A 32 -13.48 -0.98 15.86
C ARG A 32 -14.32 0.29 15.92
N LYS A 33 -15.04 0.60 14.82
CA LYS A 33 -15.90 1.78 14.70
C LYS A 33 -17.02 1.80 15.73
N TYR A 34 -17.64 0.65 15.96
CA TYR A 34 -18.78 0.49 16.88
C TYR A 34 -18.42 -0.28 18.15
N SER A 35 -17.14 -0.37 18.50
CA SER A 35 -16.66 -1.06 19.70
C SER A 35 -17.32 -0.53 20.98
N VAL A 36 -17.72 0.74 20.99
CA VAL A 36 -18.45 1.38 22.10
C VAL A 36 -19.74 0.63 22.45
N LEU A 37 -20.44 0.06 21.47
CA LEU A 37 -21.64 -0.73 21.74
C LEU A 37 -21.35 -2.00 22.53
N LEU A 38 -20.15 -2.56 22.37
CA LEU A 38 -19.71 -3.74 23.10
C LEU A 38 -19.09 -3.40 24.46
N ASN A 39 -18.98 -2.12 24.83
CA ASN A 39 -18.43 -1.73 26.12
C ASN A 39 -19.36 -2.19 27.26
N PRO A 40 -18.82 -2.74 28.36
CA PRO A 40 -19.63 -3.20 29.50
C PRO A 40 -20.60 -2.14 30.03
N SER A 41 -20.19 -0.87 30.06
CA SER A 41 -21.05 0.24 30.51
C SER A 41 -22.22 0.50 29.57
N SER A 42 -22.02 0.40 28.25
CA SER A 42 -23.08 0.60 27.25
C SER A 42 -24.07 -0.56 27.25
N GLN A 43 -23.57 -1.80 27.37
CA GLN A 43 -24.39 -3.00 27.54
C GLN A 43 -25.17 -2.96 28.86
N GLY A 44 -24.54 -2.54 29.96
CA GLY A 44 -25.20 -2.37 31.25
C GLY A 44 -26.33 -1.34 31.21
N LEU A 45 -26.08 -0.19 30.58
CA LEU A 45 -27.12 0.84 30.38
C LEU A 45 -28.26 0.31 29.51
N PHE A 46 -27.96 -0.40 28.43
CA PHE A 46 -28.96 -1.02 27.56
C PHE A 46 -29.86 -2.02 28.30
N TRP A 47 -29.26 -2.93 29.07
CA TRP A 47 -30.02 -3.92 29.84
C TRP A 47 -30.86 -3.25 30.93
N PHE A 48 -30.32 -2.24 31.62
CA PHE A 48 -31.09 -1.44 32.58
C PHE A 48 -32.35 -0.83 31.94
N LEU A 49 -32.20 -0.16 30.79
CA LEU A 49 -33.33 0.42 30.06
C LEU A 49 -34.33 -0.64 29.59
N THR A 50 -33.84 -1.82 29.18
CA THR A 50 -34.70 -2.95 28.77
C THR A 50 -35.48 -3.50 29.95
N PHE A 51 -34.88 -3.58 31.14
CA PHE A 51 -35.59 -3.96 32.37
C PHE A 51 -36.63 -2.91 32.76
N CYS A 52 -36.34 -1.62 32.64
CA CYS A 52 -37.33 -0.56 32.84
C CYS A 52 -38.50 -0.69 31.86
N LEU A 53 -38.23 -0.98 30.59
CA LEU A 53 -39.25 -1.20 29.56
C LEU A 53 -40.10 -2.45 29.86
N ALA A 54 -39.49 -3.53 30.32
CA ALA A 54 -40.19 -4.75 30.72
C ALA A 54 -41.07 -4.51 31.96
N ALA A 55 -40.58 -3.76 32.94
CA ALA A 55 -41.36 -3.35 34.10
C ALA A 55 -42.56 -2.48 33.69
N TYR A 56 -42.35 -1.53 32.77
CA TYR A 56 -43.42 -0.72 32.20
C TYR A 56 -44.47 -1.57 31.49
N ALA A 57 -44.05 -2.54 30.68
CA ALA A 57 -44.95 -3.46 29.98
C ALA A 57 -45.76 -4.36 30.93
N SER A 58 -45.18 -4.69 32.09
CA SER A 58 -45.84 -5.45 33.15
C SER A 58 -46.94 -4.61 33.82
N VAL A 59 -46.65 -3.35 34.18
CA VAL A 59 -47.59 -2.45 34.85
C VAL A 59 -48.74 -2.02 33.93
N PHE A 60 -48.44 -1.68 32.67
CA PHE A 60 -49.41 -1.13 31.72
C PHE A 60 -49.86 -2.16 30.67
N SER A 61 -49.90 -3.44 31.05
CA SER A 61 -50.16 -4.54 30.10
C SER A 61 -51.54 -4.45 29.45
N ALA A 62 -52.55 -3.99 30.20
CA ALA A 62 -53.91 -3.87 29.70
C ALA A 62 -54.01 -2.72 28.68
N GLU A 63 -53.41 -1.58 29.00
CA GLU A 63 -53.38 -0.37 28.19
C GLU A 63 -52.56 -0.58 26.92
N ILE A 64 -51.45 -1.33 26.97
CA ILE A 64 -50.64 -1.63 25.78
C ILE A 64 -51.41 -2.51 24.77
N LYS A 65 -52.28 -3.41 25.27
CA LYS A 65 -53.05 -4.36 24.46
C LYS A 65 -54.34 -3.76 23.89
N ASP A 66 -54.81 -2.63 24.43
CA ASP A 66 -55.99 -1.92 23.97
C ASP A 66 -55.68 -1.11 22.70
N VAL A 67 -55.43 -1.84 21.61
CA VAL A 67 -55.11 -1.30 20.29
C VAL A 67 -56.26 -1.57 19.34
N ASN A 68 -56.97 -0.52 18.95
CA ASN A 68 -57.93 -0.57 17.85
C ASN A 68 -57.20 -0.29 16.55
N TRP A 69 -57.08 -1.32 15.71
CA TRP A 69 -56.48 -1.16 14.39
C TRP A 69 -57.50 -0.52 13.43
N PRO A 70 -57.19 0.63 12.81
CA PRO A 70 -58.13 1.28 11.89
C PRO A 70 -58.24 0.48 10.58
N ASP A 71 -59.46 0.34 10.07
CA ASP A 71 -59.73 -0.31 8.79
C ASP A 71 -59.43 0.61 7.59
N SER A 72 -59.31 1.92 7.82
CA SER A 72 -58.98 2.93 6.81
C SER A 72 -58.05 4.04 7.30
N TRP A 73 -57.30 4.66 6.37
CA TRP A 73 -56.45 5.82 6.67
C TRP A 73 -57.23 7.06 7.16
N SER A 74 -58.52 7.16 6.81
CA SER A 74 -59.43 8.21 7.29
C SER A 74 -59.81 8.03 8.76
N GLU A 75 -60.01 6.80 9.21
CA GLU A 75 -60.29 6.47 10.62
C GLU A 75 -59.04 6.54 11.48
N ALA A 76 -57.88 6.16 10.94
CA ALA A 76 -56.59 6.25 11.62
C ALA A 76 -56.27 7.68 12.12
N LYS A 77 -56.74 8.72 11.42
CA LYS A 77 -56.54 10.12 11.81
C LYS A 77 -57.46 10.60 12.93
N GLN A 78 -58.55 9.87 13.21
CA GLN A 78 -59.57 10.24 14.20
C GLN A 78 -59.44 9.48 15.52
N LEU A 79 -58.66 8.38 15.54
CA LEU A 79 -58.41 7.60 16.75
C LEU A 79 -57.46 8.31 17.72
N PRO A 80 -57.75 8.31 19.04
CA PRO A 80 -56.83 8.82 20.04
C PRO A 80 -55.56 7.96 20.08
N ILE A 81 -54.39 8.61 20.12
CA ILE A 81 -53.09 7.91 20.15
C ILE A 81 -52.93 7.23 21.51
N ASN A 82 -52.82 5.90 21.50
CA ASN A 82 -52.45 5.14 22.68
C ASN A 82 -50.94 5.27 22.94
N TRP A 83 -50.57 6.22 23.80
CA TRP A 83 -49.17 6.48 24.13
C TRP A 83 -48.46 5.30 24.79
N HIS A 84 -49.16 4.43 25.53
CA HIS A 84 -48.56 3.25 26.15
C HIS A 84 -48.08 2.25 25.11
N THR A 85 -48.91 1.95 24.11
CA THR A 85 -48.54 1.11 22.97
C THR A 85 -47.42 1.73 22.15
N VAL A 86 -47.46 3.04 21.90
CA VAL A 86 -46.41 3.73 21.13
C VAL A 86 -45.07 3.70 21.87
N ILE A 87 -45.05 4.03 23.16
CA ILE A 87 -43.83 4.03 23.99
C ILE A 87 -43.24 2.61 24.05
N PHE A 88 -44.08 1.60 24.30
CA PHE A 88 -43.63 0.22 24.34
C PHE A 88 -43.13 -0.27 22.97
N GLY A 89 -43.88 -0.01 21.90
CA GLY A 89 -43.54 -0.43 20.54
C GLY A 89 -42.24 0.22 20.03
N VAL A 90 -42.07 1.53 20.25
CA VAL A 90 -40.82 2.24 19.92
C VAL A 90 -39.67 1.72 20.78
N GLY A 91 -39.88 1.57 22.09
CA GLY A 91 -38.86 1.04 23.01
C GLY A 91 -38.40 -0.37 22.63
N ALA A 92 -39.33 -1.27 22.31
CA ALA A 92 -39.05 -2.64 21.89
C ALA A 92 -38.33 -2.68 20.54
N THR A 93 -38.73 -1.81 19.60
CA THR A 93 -38.07 -1.68 18.30
C THR A 93 -36.64 -1.17 18.44
N LEU A 94 -36.42 -0.13 19.26
CA LEU A 94 -35.07 0.38 19.55
C LEU A 94 -34.20 -0.67 20.23
N ALA A 95 -34.78 -1.47 21.14
CA ALA A 95 -34.07 -2.56 21.79
C ALA A 95 -33.70 -3.67 20.81
N ALA A 96 -34.61 -4.06 19.91
CA ALA A 96 -34.33 -5.02 18.85
C ALA A 96 -33.21 -4.52 17.92
N ILE A 97 -33.26 -3.25 17.48
CA ILE A 97 -32.22 -2.63 16.66
C ILE A 97 -30.88 -2.65 17.40
N PHE A 98 -30.84 -2.27 18.68
CA PHE A 98 -29.61 -2.27 19.46
C PHE A 98 -29.02 -3.68 19.58
N VAL A 99 -29.84 -4.70 19.88
CA VAL A 99 -29.39 -6.09 19.97
C VAL A 99 -28.88 -6.59 18.61
N SER A 100 -29.64 -6.40 17.54
CA SER A 100 -29.23 -6.81 16.18
C SER A 100 -27.91 -6.15 15.78
N PHE A 101 -27.76 -4.86 16.06
CA PHE A 101 -26.54 -4.12 15.74
C PHE A 101 -25.36 -4.56 16.63
N SER A 102 -25.59 -4.80 17.92
CA SER A 102 -24.59 -5.33 18.85
C SER A 102 -24.12 -6.72 18.45
N VAL A 103 -25.03 -7.62 18.06
CA VAL A 103 -24.71 -8.96 17.57
C VAL A 103 -23.88 -8.87 16.30
N TRP A 104 -24.31 -8.06 15.33
CA TRP A 104 -23.55 -7.86 14.09
C TRP A 104 -22.12 -7.36 14.33
N VAL A 105 -21.95 -6.36 15.21
CA VAL A 105 -20.62 -5.83 15.58
C VAL A 105 -19.80 -6.89 16.31
N LYS A 106 -20.42 -7.69 17.20
CA LYS A 106 -19.78 -8.79 17.90
C LYS A 106 -19.28 -9.85 16.93
N THR A 107 -20.12 -10.32 16.00
CA THR A 107 -19.73 -11.27 14.95
C THR A 107 -18.56 -10.75 14.14
N LYS A 108 -18.60 -9.49 13.68
CA LYS A 108 -17.47 -8.90 12.93
C LYS A 108 -16.19 -8.78 13.74
N ARG A 109 -16.28 -8.61 15.07
CA ARG A 109 -15.12 -8.61 15.95
C ARG A 109 -14.57 -10.03 16.13
N GLU A 110 -15.44 -11.01 16.29
CA GLU A 110 -15.07 -12.42 16.42
C GLU A 110 -14.42 -12.94 15.13
N ASP A 111 -14.99 -12.64 13.96
CA ASP A 111 -14.41 -12.98 12.65
C ASP A 111 -12.99 -12.40 12.51
N PHE A 112 -12.81 -11.14 12.88
CA PHE A 112 -11.51 -10.48 12.87
C PHE A 112 -10.53 -11.14 13.85
N LEU A 113 -10.94 -11.37 15.10
CA LEU A 113 -10.09 -12.01 16.11
C LEU A 113 -9.70 -13.42 15.70
N PHE A 114 -10.65 -14.18 15.16
CA PHE A 114 -10.39 -15.52 14.65
C PHE A 114 -9.34 -15.46 13.54
N ALA A 115 -9.51 -14.59 12.54
CA ALA A 115 -8.58 -14.45 11.43
C ALA A 115 -7.18 -13.96 11.86
N VAL A 116 -7.08 -13.09 12.87
CA VAL A 116 -5.79 -12.65 13.42
C VAL A 116 -5.09 -13.77 14.19
N VAL A 117 -5.82 -14.49 15.03
CA VAL A 117 -5.29 -15.55 15.90
C VAL A 117 -5.01 -16.83 15.12
N GLN A 118 -5.66 -17.01 13.96
CA GLN A 118 -5.42 -18.15 13.10
C GLN A 118 -3.97 -18.14 12.63
N THR A 119 -3.30 -19.28 12.82
CA THR A 119 -1.92 -19.51 12.38
C THR A 119 -1.83 -19.84 10.89
N SER A 120 -2.97 -20.12 10.24
CA SER A 120 -3.06 -20.46 8.82
C SER A 120 -3.81 -19.40 8.02
N PRO A 121 -3.44 -19.18 6.75
CA PRO A 121 -4.21 -18.34 5.82
C PRO A 121 -5.63 -18.89 5.55
N PRO A 122 -6.52 -18.08 4.97
CA PRO A 122 -7.90 -18.47 4.62
C PRO A 122 -7.99 -19.68 3.67
N ALA A 123 -9.15 -20.35 3.67
CA ALA A 123 -9.37 -21.65 3.02
C ALA A 123 -9.18 -21.69 1.48
N GLY A 124 -9.08 -20.54 0.80
CA GLY A 124 -8.77 -20.43 -0.64
C GLY A 124 -7.31 -20.05 -0.95
N PHE A 125 -6.58 -19.59 0.06
CA PHE A 125 -5.28 -18.94 -0.13
C PHE A 125 -4.24 -19.88 -0.76
N TRP A 126 -4.08 -21.09 -0.23
CA TRP A 126 -3.06 -22.03 -0.70
C TRP A 126 -3.29 -22.52 -2.12
N LYS A 127 -4.56 -22.65 -2.53
CA LYS A 127 -4.91 -23.00 -3.91
C LYS A 127 -4.50 -21.87 -4.85
N ARG A 128 -4.81 -20.62 -4.50
CA ARG A 128 -4.41 -19.44 -5.27
C ARG A 128 -2.89 -19.27 -5.31
N HIS A 129 -2.22 -19.49 -4.18
CA HIS A 129 -0.75 -19.42 -4.06
C HIS A 129 -0.07 -20.44 -4.97
N HIS A 130 -0.57 -21.69 -4.98
CA HIS A 130 -0.07 -22.72 -5.88
C HIS A 130 -0.24 -22.32 -7.36
N GLN A 131 -1.42 -21.83 -7.75
CA GLN A 131 -1.69 -21.37 -9.12
C GLN A 131 -0.83 -20.16 -9.54
N ALA A 132 -0.62 -19.22 -8.62
CA ALA A 132 0.29 -18.08 -8.82
C ALA A 132 1.73 -18.56 -9.02
N THR A 133 2.18 -19.53 -8.21
CA THR A 133 3.54 -20.07 -8.30
C THR A 133 3.79 -20.77 -9.63
N LEU A 134 2.82 -21.56 -10.12
CA LEU A 134 2.92 -22.19 -11.44
C LEU A 134 3.03 -21.15 -12.57
N ARG A 135 2.14 -20.15 -12.58
CA ARG A 135 2.18 -19.08 -13.57
C ARG A 135 3.45 -18.25 -13.51
N ALA A 136 3.97 -17.95 -12.31
CA ALA A 136 5.23 -17.24 -12.15
C ALA A 136 6.43 -18.05 -12.68
N ASN A 137 6.42 -19.37 -12.53
CA ASN A 137 7.45 -20.24 -13.12
C ASN A 137 7.39 -20.23 -14.66
N GLU A 138 6.20 -20.39 -15.23
CA GLU A 138 5.98 -20.36 -16.69
C GLU A 138 6.41 -19.01 -17.28
N ASN A 139 6.02 -17.92 -16.63
CA ASN A 139 6.39 -16.56 -17.03
C ASN A 139 7.89 -16.31 -16.91
N ALA A 140 8.56 -16.80 -15.86
CA ALA A 140 10.00 -16.62 -15.69
C ALA A 140 10.79 -17.26 -16.85
N THR A 141 10.45 -18.48 -17.24
CA THR A 141 11.06 -19.16 -18.40
C THR A 141 10.74 -18.43 -19.71
N SER A 142 9.50 -17.94 -19.87
CA SER A 142 9.09 -17.25 -21.09
C SER A 142 9.76 -15.87 -21.25
N VAL A 143 10.00 -15.15 -20.14
CA VAL A 143 10.67 -13.85 -20.15
C VAL A 143 12.09 -13.95 -20.71
N GLU A 144 12.86 -14.99 -20.38
CA GLU A 144 14.20 -15.16 -20.95
C GLU A 144 14.16 -15.25 -22.49
N ILE A 145 13.14 -15.93 -23.04
CA ILE A 145 12.93 -16.06 -24.48
C ILE A 145 12.48 -14.71 -25.08
N TRP A 146 11.45 -14.09 -24.51
CA TRP A 146 10.91 -12.82 -25.00
C TRP A 146 11.91 -11.67 -24.93
N VAL A 147 12.79 -11.67 -23.93
CA VAL A 147 13.89 -10.70 -23.85
C VAL A 147 14.87 -10.91 -25.00
N ALA A 148 15.25 -12.16 -25.30
CA ALA A 148 16.12 -12.47 -26.43
C ALA A 148 15.48 -12.14 -27.80
N ASP A 149 14.16 -12.31 -27.92
CA ASP A 149 13.40 -12.00 -29.13
C ASP A 149 13.04 -10.50 -29.27
N GLY A 150 13.26 -9.70 -28.23
CA GLY A 150 12.92 -8.26 -28.21
C GLY A 150 11.43 -7.96 -28.03
N ASP A 151 10.65 -8.90 -27.49
CA ASP A 151 9.20 -8.80 -27.28
C ASP A 151 8.86 -8.01 -26.01
N ILE A 152 9.10 -6.69 -26.07
CA ILE A 152 8.96 -5.76 -24.93
C ILE A 152 7.60 -5.87 -24.22
N GLN A 153 6.51 -5.93 -24.97
CA GLN A 153 5.17 -5.94 -24.38
C GLN A 153 4.90 -7.23 -23.59
N GLU A 154 5.39 -8.36 -24.08
CA GLU A 154 5.14 -9.69 -23.49
C GLU A 154 5.90 -9.85 -22.17
N TYR A 155 7.19 -9.53 -22.13
CA TYR A 155 7.93 -9.64 -20.87
C TYR A 155 7.43 -8.65 -19.81
N GLN A 156 7.01 -7.44 -20.21
CA GLN A 156 6.42 -6.47 -19.28
C GLN A 156 5.08 -6.94 -18.74
N GLN A 157 4.24 -7.55 -19.59
CA GLN A 157 2.98 -8.16 -19.16
C GLN A 157 3.23 -9.31 -18.19
N ALA A 158 4.22 -10.16 -18.46
CA ALA A 158 4.57 -11.29 -17.60
C ALA A 158 4.93 -10.85 -16.17
N VAL A 159 5.74 -9.79 -16.04
CA VAL A 159 6.06 -9.20 -14.72
C VAL A 159 4.79 -8.72 -14.03
N ARG A 160 3.91 -8.00 -14.74
CA ARG A 160 2.64 -7.50 -14.17
C ARG A 160 1.68 -8.61 -13.75
N VAL A 161 1.65 -9.76 -14.44
CA VAL A 161 0.87 -10.93 -14.03
C VAL A 161 1.31 -11.43 -12.64
N VAL A 162 2.62 -11.51 -12.40
CA VAL A 162 3.14 -11.93 -11.08
C VAL A 162 2.83 -10.89 -10.00
N LEU A 163 2.90 -9.59 -10.34
CA LEU A 163 2.48 -8.53 -9.42
C LEU A 163 0.99 -8.61 -9.07
N ASP A 164 0.13 -8.88 -10.06
CA ASP A 164 -1.31 -9.05 -9.84
C ASP A 164 -1.62 -10.28 -8.98
N ASP A 165 -0.90 -11.37 -9.19
CA ASP A 165 -1.00 -12.56 -8.35
C ASP A 165 -0.63 -12.28 -6.89
N LEU A 166 0.42 -11.50 -6.65
CA LEU A 166 0.78 -11.05 -5.31
C LEU A 166 -0.32 -10.18 -4.68
N LEU A 167 -0.95 -9.28 -5.44
CA LEU A 167 -2.09 -8.50 -4.97
C LEU A 167 -3.28 -9.37 -4.59
N ASN A 168 -3.63 -10.32 -5.46
CA ASN A 168 -4.74 -11.23 -5.23
C ASN A 168 -4.50 -12.11 -3.99
N LEU A 169 -3.25 -12.48 -3.69
CA LEU A 169 -2.89 -13.18 -2.45
C LEU A 169 -3.06 -12.29 -1.22
N VAL A 170 -2.61 -11.04 -1.27
CA VAL A 170 -2.85 -10.08 -0.17
C VAL A 170 -4.35 -9.90 0.06
N MET A 171 -5.13 -9.71 -1.01
CA MET A 171 -6.58 -9.53 -0.94
C MET A 171 -7.28 -10.70 -0.26
N GLU A 172 -6.94 -11.93 -0.66
CA GLU A 172 -7.50 -13.15 -0.08
C GLU A 172 -7.21 -13.23 1.43
N TRP A 173 -6.00 -12.87 1.85
CA TRP A 173 -5.63 -12.89 3.27
C TRP A 173 -6.36 -11.79 4.05
N ASP A 174 -6.57 -10.63 3.43
CA ASP A 174 -7.02 -9.39 4.07
C ASP A 174 -8.56 -9.20 4.05
N GLU A 175 -9.31 -10.16 3.52
CA GLU A 175 -10.77 -10.07 3.27
C GLU A 175 -11.58 -9.67 4.53
N SER A 176 -11.31 -10.30 5.67
CA SER A 176 -12.01 -10.04 6.95
C SER A 176 -11.59 -8.71 7.62
N ASN A 177 -10.56 -8.06 7.10
CA ASN A 177 -9.98 -6.83 7.65
C ASN A 177 -10.43 -5.56 6.87
N LEU A 178 -11.34 -5.71 5.90
CA LEU A 178 -11.83 -4.60 5.08
C LEU A 178 -12.94 -3.82 5.77
N ALA A 179 -12.85 -2.48 5.72
CA ALA A 179 -13.92 -1.60 6.19
C ALA A 179 -14.93 -1.25 5.08
N ARG A 180 -14.46 -1.31 3.83
CA ARG A 180 -15.17 -0.97 2.59
C ARG A 180 -14.45 -1.63 1.40
N LYS A 181 -14.99 -1.47 0.19
CA LYS A 181 -14.24 -1.76 -1.04
C LYS A 181 -12.97 -0.92 -1.06
N VAL A 182 -11.83 -1.58 -1.23
CA VAL A 182 -10.49 -0.97 -1.26
C VAL A 182 -9.85 -1.26 -2.61
N ASP A 183 -8.96 -0.36 -3.02
CA ASP A 183 -8.13 -0.56 -4.21
C ASP A 183 -6.74 -0.97 -3.75
N TYR A 184 -6.27 -2.12 -4.22
CA TYR A 184 -4.89 -2.56 -4.09
C TYR A 184 -4.08 -2.24 -5.33
N ARG A 185 -2.80 -2.01 -5.13
CA ARG A 185 -1.82 -1.64 -6.15
C ARG A 185 -0.47 -2.23 -5.83
N ALA A 186 0.27 -2.57 -6.87
CA ALA A 186 1.64 -3.02 -6.78
C ALA A 186 2.52 -2.20 -7.72
N ASN A 187 3.77 -1.96 -7.32
CA ASN A 187 4.80 -1.45 -8.22
C ASN A 187 6.17 -2.01 -7.86
N ILE A 188 7.07 -2.00 -8.84
CA ILE A 188 8.49 -2.25 -8.66
C ILE A 188 9.23 -0.91 -8.80
N MET A 189 10.10 -0.61 -7.84
CA MET A 189 11.02 0.53 -7.92
C MET A 189 12.45 0.03 -8.14
N ARG A 190 13.21 0.72 -9.00
CA ARG A 190 14.63 0.44 -9.24
C ARG A 190 15.47 1.06 -8.12
N VAL A 191 16.48 0.34 -7.67
CA VAL A 191 17.45 0.81 -6.68
C VAL A 191 18.75 1.16 -7.40
N VAL A 192 19.23 2.38 -7.17
CA VAL A 192 20.50 2.89 -7.69
C VAL A 192 21.43 3.09 -6.52
N HIS A 193 22.52 2.33 -6.48
CA HIS A 193 23.60 2.51 -5.51
C HIS A 193 24.65 3.43 -6.13
N PHE A 194 24.93 4.59 -5.53
CA PHE A 194 25.85 5.57 -6.12
C PHE A 194 27.29 5.05 -6.26
N LYS A 195 27.70 4.10 -5.40
CA LYS A 195 29.00 3.43 -5.54
C LYS A 195 29.11 2.57 -6.81
N ASN A 196 27.99 2.04 -7.29
CA ASN A 196 27.93 1.16 -8.46
C ASN A 196 27.57 1.93 -9.74
N GLU A 197 26.82 3.02 -9.61
CA GLU A 197 26.42 3.92 -10.70
C GLU A 197 26.79 5.39 -10.36
N PRO A 198 28.09 5.75 -10.34
CA PRO A 198 28.55 7.09 -9.94
C PRO A 198 28.14 8.19 -10.93
N ASP A 199 27.91 7.84 -12.19
CA ASP A 199 27.50 8.78 -13.24
C ASP A 199 25.98 8.98 -13.31
N PHE A 200 25.22 8.34 -12.42
CA PHE A 200 23.76 8.45 -12.39
C PHE A 200 23.32 9.90 -12.11
N LYS A 201 22.45 10.43 -12.98
CA LYS A 201 21.92 11.79 -12.88
C LYS A 201 20.44 11.78 -12.54
N ILE A 202 20.08 12.57 -11.54
CA ILE A 202 18.70 12.71 -11.09
C ILE A 202 17.96 13.70 -12.00
N ASN A 203 16.89 13.25 -12.64
CA ASN A 203 16.04 14.09 -13.47
C ASN A 203 15.44 15.26 -12.64
N SER A 204 15.43 16.45 -13.24
CA SER A 204 14.93 17.67 -12.59
C SER A 204 13.46 17.49 -12.16
N GLY A 205 13.17 17.71 -10.87
CA GLY A 205 11.81 17.62 -10.31
C GLY A 205 11.53 16.35 -9.51
N LEU A 206 12.39 15.33 -9.57
CA LEU A 206 12.32 14.14 -8.72
C LEU A 206 13.10 14.27 -7.41
N ASP A 207 13.93 15.31 -7.29
CA ASP A 207 14.82 15.60 -6.15
C ASP A 207 14.12 16.21 -4.93
N ARG A 208 12.78 16.20 -4.89
CA ARG A 208 11.99 16.89 -3.85
C ARG A 208 12.19 16.38 -2.42
N PHE A 209 12.72 15.16 -2.25
CA PHE A 209 13.01 14.56 -0.94
C PHE A 209 14.51 14.43 -0.65
N LEU A 210 15.36 15.06 -1.46
CA LEU A 210 16.82 14.97 -1.35
C LEU A 210 17.43 16.27 -0.82
N HIS A 211 18.56 16.11 -0.12
CA HIS A 211 19.56 17.15 0.04
C HIS A 211 20.66 17.00 -1.02
N LYS A 212 21.14 18.15 -1.52
CA LYS A 212 22.29 18.23 -2.44
C LYS A 212 23.54 18.64 -1.67
N PRO A 213 24.72 18.11 -2.01
CA PRO A 213 24.96 17.10 -3.06
C PRO A 213 24.52 15.68 -2.63
N GLU A 214 23.74 15.02 -3.49
CA GLU A 214 23.08 13.74 -3.16
C GLU A 214 24.06 12.60 -2.86
N GLN A 215 25.16 12.51 -3.60
CA GLN A 215 26.16 11.44 -3.46
C GLN A 215 26.98 11.54 -2.17
N GLU A 216 27.01 12.71 -1.51
CA GLU A 216 27.69 12.88 -0.22
C GLU A 216 26.75 12.58 0.96
N HIS A 217 25.43 12.69 0.75
CA HIS A 217 24.43 12.62 1.81
C HIS A 217 23.71 11.27 1.89
N TYR A 218 23.77 10.44 0.84
CA TYR A 218 23.02 9.20 0.71
C TYR A 218 23.87 8.12 0.03
N SER A 219 23.59 6.84 0.34
CA SER A 219 24.23 5.69 -0.33
C SER A 219 23.67 5.48 -1.73
N GLY A 220 22.42 5.89 -1.95
CA GLY A 220 21.74 5.71 -3.21
C GLY A 220 20.32 6.25 -3.20
N VAL A 221 19.59 5.92 -4.25
CA VAL A 221 18.20 6.33 -4.46
C VAL A 221 17.34 5.18 -4.96
N ILE A 222 16.07 5.23 -4.62
CA ILE A 222 15.03 4.31 -5.09
C ILE A 222 14.12 5.09 -6.01
N LEU A 223 13.93 4.61 -7.23
CA LEU A 223 13.27 5.32 -8.30
C LEU A 223 12.12 4.51 -8.87
N LEU A 224 10.95 5.14 -8.92
CA LEU A 224 9.85 4.74 -9.78
C LEU A 224 9.88 5.65 -11.00
N GLU A 225 10.34 5.14 -12.14
CA GLU A 225 10.56 5.91 -13.37
C GLU A 225 9.24 6.17 -14.09
N ASP A 226 8.40 5.14 -14.17
CA ASP A 226 7.14 5.13 -14.90
C ASP A 226 6.14 4.16 -14.26
N ASN A 227 5.10 3.77 -15.01
CA ASN A 227 4.10 2.80 -14.59
C ASN A 227 4.25 1.42 -15.24
N THR A 228 5.36 1.15 -15.93
CA THR A 228 5.60 -0.09 -16.70
C THR A 228 5.46 -1.32 -15.82
N TYR A 229 6.15 -1.34 -14.68
CA TYR A 229 6.08 -2.43 -13.70
C TYR A 229 5.17 -2.07 -12.54
N SER A 230 3.92 -1.76 -12.86
CA SER A 230 2.85 -1.51 -11.89
C SER A 230 1.55 -2.19 -12.30
N THR A 231 0.67 -2.44 -11.34
CA THR A 231 -0.67 -2.99 -11.58
C THR A 231 -1.63 -2.55 -10.49
N THR A 232 -2.93 -2.61 -10.77
CA THR A 232 -3.98 -2.24 -9.84
C THR A 232 -5.23 -3.10 -9.99
N THR A 233 -5.89 -3.37 -8.86
CA THR A 233 -7.22 -4.02 -8.82
C THR A 233 -8.37 -3.17 -9.38
N LYS A 234 -8.08 -1.93 -9.84
CA LYS A 234 -9.06 -1.11 -10.56
C LYS A 234 -9.28 -1.60 -11.99
N THR A 235 -8.30 -2.26 -12.59
CA THR A 235 -8.38 -2.86 -13.93
C THR A 235 -8.70 -4.34 -13.82
N ALA A 236 -9.39 -4.89 -14.81
CA ALA A 236 -9.75 -6.31 -14.83
C ALA A 236 -8.60 -7.21 -15.30
N GLN A 237 -7.64 -6.61 -16.01
CA GLN A 237 -6.41 -7.23 -16.48
C GLN A 237 -5.23 -6.60 -15.73
N PRO A 238 -4.06 -7.25 -15.70
CA PRO A 238 -2.82 -6.73 -15.11
C PRO A 238 -2.21 -5.61 -15.98
N ASP A 239 -3.01 -4.61 -16.29
CA ASP A 239 -2.66 -3.42 -17.04
C ASP A 239 -1.82 -2.46 -16.15
N PRO A 240 -0.94 -1.65 -16.76
CA PRO A 240 -0.14 -0.69 -16.00
C PRO A 240 -1.05 0.35 -15.32
N ASP A 241 -0.75 0.70 -14.07
CA ASP A 241 -1.57 1.60 -13.28
C ASP A 241 -1.44 3.04 -13.81
N PRO A 242 -2.52 3.65 -14.36
CA PRO A 242 -2.44 4.96 -15.01
C PRO A 242 -2.27 6.12 -14.03
N ASP A 243 -2.54 5.90 -12.73
CA ASP A 243 -2.43 6.94 -11.72
C ASP A 243 -1.01 7.06 -11.14
N ILE A 244 -0.09 6.14 -11.50
CA ILE A 244 1.30 6.15 -11.06
C ILE A 244 2.02 7.37 -11.62
N LYS A 245 2.81 8.01 -10.76
CA LYS A 245 3.66 9.15 -11.12
C LYS A 245 5.09 8.88 -10.69
N PRO A 246 6.07 9.37 -11.47
CA PRO A 246 7.46 9.17 -11.13
C PRO A 246 7.79 9.75 -9.76
N ILE A 247 8.60 9.02 -8.99
CA ILE A 247 9.00 9.42 -7.64
C ILE A 247 10.35 8.79 -7.28
N LEU A 248 11.12 9.53 -6.50
CA LEU A 248 12.41 9.08 -6.01
C LEU A 248 12.49 9.25 -4.49
N PHE A 249 13.10 8.28 -3.80
CA PHE A 249 13.42 8.37 -2.39
C PHE A 249 14.90 8.07 -2.12
N PRO A 250 15.61 8.85 -1.30
CA PRO A 250 16.96 8.49 -0.86
C PRO A 250 16.95 7.31 0.10
N PHE A 251 18.08 6.60 0.15
CA PHE A 251 18.42 5.71 1.26
C PHE A 251 19.90 5.80 1.63
N THR A 252 20.22 5.42 2.85
CA THR A 252 21.57 5.31 3.40
C THR A 252 21.76 3.92 3.98
N ASN A 253 22.81 3.22 3.55
CA ASN A 253 23.20 1.94 4.13
C ASN A 253 23.96 2.18 5.44
N LYS A 254 23.65 1.39 6.48
CA LYS A 254 24.27 1.54 7.80
C LYS A 254 25.80 1.41 7.75
N ASP A 255 26.30 0.54 6.88
CA ASP A 255 27.73 0.26 6.74
C ASP A 255 28.49 1.38 6.03
N GLU A 256 27.79 2.39 5.50
CA GLU A 256 28.36 3.53 4.78
C GLU A 256 28.16 4.86 5.50
N GLU A 257 27.46 4.86 6.63
CA GLU A 257 27.12 6.07 7.37
C GLU A 257 28.38 6.87 7.77
N ASN A 258 28.34 8.17 7.50
CA ASN A 258 29.34 9.15 7.92
C ASN A 258 28.66 10.42 8.46
N GLU A 259 29.42 11.33 9.06
CA GLU A 259 28.91 12.54 9.73
C GLU A 259 28.10 13.49 8.82
N HIS A 260 28.22 13.36 7.50
CA HIS A 260 27.52 14.18 6.52
C HIS A 260 26.27 13.50 5.95
N MET A 261 26.01 12.24 6.27
CA MET A 261 24.89 11.48 5.73
C MET A 261 23.62 11.60 6.55
N PHE A 262 22.49 11.27 5.92
CA PHE A 262 21.24 11.07 6.64
C PHE A 262 21.20 9.68 7.25
N HIS A 263 21.17 9.61 8.58
CA HIS A 263 21.22 8.36 9.35
C HIS A 263 19.86 7.68 9.49
N THR A 264 18.78 8.33 9.05
CA THR A 264 17.42 7.78 9.17
C THR A 264 16.73 7.65 7.84
N ASN A 265 16.53 6.41 7.43
CA ASN A 265 15.72 6.05 6.28
C ASN A 265 14.22 6.21 6.56
N LEU A 266 13.47 6.65 5.54
CA LEU A 266 12.01 6.65 5.59
C LEU A 266 11.48 5.21 5.66
N ARG A 267 10.42 4.99 6.43
CA ARG A 267 9.71 3.70 6.46
C ARG A 267 9.10 3.39 5.09
N GLY A 268 8.96 2.10 4.78
CA GLY A 268 8.62 1.60 3.44
C GLY A 268 9.87 1.24 2.65
N ALA A 269 9.91 1.58 1.36
CA ALA A 269 10.96 1.16 0.44
C ALA A 269 12.39 1.55 0.88
N PRO A 270 12.69 2.79 1.33
CA PRO A 270 14.04 3.15 1.76
C PRO A 270 14.57 2.30 2.90
N TYR A 271 13.75 2.09 3.92
CA TYR A 271 14.10 1.22 5.03
C TYR A 271 14.26 -0.24 4.56
N ALA A 272 13.41 -0.71 3.64
CA ALA A 272 13.48 -2.09 3.15
C ALA A 272 14.81 -2.37 2.41
N VAL A 273 15.26 -1.44 1.58
CA VAL A 273 16.58 -1.52 0.90
C VAL A 273 17.71 -1.51 1.91
N ALA A 274 17.77 -0.49 2.77
CA ALA A 274 18.89 -0.33 3.70
C ALA A 274 18.97 -1.42 4.78
N SER A 275 17.86 -2.10 5.09
CA SER A 275 17.83 -3.20 6.05
C SER A 275 17.95 -4.58 5.42
N GLY A 276 17.81 -4.71 4.10
CA GLY A 276 17.72 -6.00 3.43
C GLY A 276 16.55 -6.86 3.91
N SER A 277 15.47 -6.24 4.39
CA SER A 277 14.28 -6.96 4.86
C SER A 277 13.00 -6.21 4.54
N HIS A 278 11.87 -6.89 4.65
CA HIS A 278 10.58 -6.26 4.41
C HIS A 278 10.32 -5.11 5.41
N CYS A 279 9.62 -4.07 4.95
CA CYS A 279 9.16 -2.98 5.79
C CYS A 279 7.65 -2.80 5.61
N TYR A 280 6.92 -2.88 6.72
CA TYR A 280 5.48 -2.63 6.76
C TYR A 280 5.18 -1.26 7.38
N VAL A 281 4.20 -0.56 6.80
CA VAL A 281 3.67 0.72 7.25
C VAL A 281 2.16 0.59 7.41
N GLU A 282 1.65 0.75 8.64
CA GLU A 282 0.21 0.62 8.93
C GLU A 282 -0.57 1.77 8.31
N ASP A 283 -0.07 2.99 8.52
CA ASP A 283 -0.61 4.23 7.98
C ASP A 283 0.53 5.09 7.42
N VAL A 284 0.41 5.62 6.20
CA VAL A 284 1.43 6.52 5.62
C VAL A 284 1.67 7.77 6.45
N GLU A 285 0.74 8.16 7.33
CA GLU A 285 0.98 9.21 8.33
C GLU A 285 2.19 8.88 9.23
N GLU A 286 2.44 7.59 9.51
CA GLU A 286 3.57 7.11 10.33
C GLU A 286 4.93 7.41 9.69
N ILE A 287 5.01 7.49 8.35
CA ILE A 287 6.25 7.83 7.64
C ILE A 287 6.68 9.25 8.02
N VAL A 288 5.73 10.18 8.02
CA VAL A 288 5.97 11.59 8.37
C VAL A 288 6.27 11.75 9.86
N GLU A 289 5.55 11.02 10.71
CA GLU A 289 5.79 11.03 12.16
C GLU A 289 7.15 10.45 12.51
N HIS A 290 7.55 9.35 11.87
CA HIS A 290 8.87 8.73 12.05
C HIS A 290 9.98 9.69 11.64
N TYR A 291 9.87 10.32 10.46
CA TYR A 291 10.83 11.33 10.02
C TYR A 291 10.92 12.49 11.02
N THR A 292 9.79 12.99 11.51
CA THR A 292 9.77 14.11 12.46
C THR A 292 10.44 13.78 13.79
N LYS A 293 10.38 12.52 14.24
CA LYS A 293 10.94 12.09 15.53
C LYS A 293 12.40 11.66 15.45
N HIS A 294 12.84 11.13 14.31
CA HIS A 294 14.11 10.42 14.21
C HIS A 294 15.06 10.97 13.14
N ALA A 295 14.63 11.85 12.24
CA ALA A 295 15.51 12.33 11.17
C ALA A 295 16.74 13.04 11.71
N GLU A 296 17.91 12.54 11.30
CA GLU A 296 19.21 13.08 11.62
C GLU A 296 20.06 13.13 10.34
N PRO A 297 20.44 14.32 9.86
CA PRO A 297 19.96 15.64 10.30
C PRO A 297 18.47 15.87 9.97
N PHE A 298 17.79 16.71 10.75
CA PHE A 298 16.40 17.07 10.50
C PHE A 298 16.28 18.20 9.46
N SER A 299 15.42 18.01 8.45
CA SER A 299 15.12 19.02 7.43
C SER A 299 13.64 19.42 7.42
N ALA A 300 13.37 20.67 7.77
CA ALA A 300 12.02 21.24 7.72
C ALA A 300 11.45 21.26 6.29
N LYS A 301 12.31 21.45 5.28
CA LYS A 301 11.93 21.43 3.86
C LYS A 301 11.44 20.04 3.44
N ILE A 302 12.20 18.99 3.76
CA ILE A 302 11.81 17.60 3.44
C ILE A 302 10.52 17.24 4.18
N LYS A 303 10.41 17.58 5.47
CA LYS A 303 9.18 17.36 6.23
C LYS A 303 7.97 17.96 5.53
N ALA A 304 8.03 19.23 5.12
CA ALA A 304 6.92 19.89 4.44
C ALA A 304 6.53 19.18 3.13
N LYS A 305 7.51 18.65 2.39
CA LYS A 305 7.27 17.88 1.17
C LYS A 305 6.66 16.51 1.44
N LEU A 306 7.08 15.83 2.52
CA LEU A 306 6.49 14.56 2.95
C LEU A 306 5.03 14.76 3.38
N GLU A 307 4.75 15.84 4.13
CA GLU A 307 3.38 16.23 4.51
C GLU A 307 2.53 16.53 3.27
N GLU A 308 3.06 17.31 2.32
CA GLU A 308 2.39 17.60 1.04
C GLU A 308 2.07 16.33 0.26
N TYR A 309 2.94 15.33 0.30
CA TYR A 309 2.78 14.09 -0.45
C TYR A 309 1.81 13.11 0.21
N TYR A 310 2.05 12.75 1.48
CA TYR A 310 1.31 11.68 2.17
C TYR A 310 -0.03 12.11 2.77
N TYR A 311 -0.24 13.40 3.06
CA TYR A 311 -1.51 13.87 3.65
C TYR A 311 -2.60 14.18 2.61
N LYS A 312 -2.37 13.90 1.32
CA LYS A 312 -3.40 14.03 0.29
C LYS A 312 -4.54 13.04 0.54
N LYS A 313 -5.78 13.54 0.48
CA LYS A 313 -6.98 12.75 0.82
C LYS A 313 -7.20 11.56 -0.11
N ASP A 314 -6.92 11.76 -1.38
CA ASP A 314 -7.15 10.81 -2.46
C ASP A 314 -5.84 10.10 -2.85
N TYR A 315 -4.87 10.08 -1.93
CA TYR A 315 -3.60 9.41 -2.14
C TYR A 315 -3.81 7.90 -2.17
N PRO A 316 -3.28 7.19 -3.19
CA PRO A 316 -3.60 5.78 -3.42
C PRO A 316 -3.01 4.83 -2.36
N ALA A 317 -1.95 5.25 -1.65
CA ALA A 317 -1.30 4.43 -0.64
C ALA A 317 -1.61 4.93 0.77
N HIS A 318 -2.28 4.13 1.57
CA HIS A 318 -2.50 4.36 3.00
C HIS A 318 -1.87 3.29 3.88
N SER A 319 -1.67 2.07 3.38
CA SER A 319 -0.87 1.03 4.05
C SER A 319 0.03 0.40 3.00
N ILE A 320 1.29 0.15 3.36
CA ILE A 320 2.35 -0.26 2.41
C ILE A 320 3.13 -1.42 3.02
N LEU A 321 3.37 -2.45 2.21
CA LEU A 321 4.36 -3.48 2.44
C LEU A 321 5.42 -3.37 1.34
N SER A 322 6.65 -3.06 1.74
CA SER A 322 7.81 -2.98 0.84
C SER A 322 8.68 -4.22 1.05
N ILE A 323 9.06 -4.89 -0.04
CA ILE A 323 9.86 -6.12 -0.05
C ILE A 323 11.08 -5.87 -0.95
N PRO A 324 12.32 -6.00 -0.45
CA PRO A 324 13.50 -5.90 -1.29
C PRO A 324 13.56 -7.09 -2.24
N LEU A 325 14.02 -6.84 -3.46
CA LEU A 325 14.28 -7.85 -4.49
C LEU A 325 15.77 -7.79 -4.85
N TYR A 326 16.42 -8.94 -4.80
CA TYR A 326 17.86 -9.08 -4.97
C TYR A 326 18.24 -9.34 -6.43
N GLY A 327 19.47 -9.01 -6.75
CA GLY A 327 20.14 -9.39 -7.99
C GLY A 327 21.64 -9.23 -7.82
N THR A 328 22.40 -9.43 -8.89
CA THR A 328 23.86 -9.33 -8.87
C THR A 328 24.32 -7.98 -9.41
N ASP A 329 25.28 -7.32 -8.77
CA ASP A 329 25.89 -6.12 -9.35
C ASP A 329 26.88 -6.47 -10.48
N LYS A 330 27.55 -5.46 -11.06
CA LYS A 330 28.56 -5.66 -12.13
C LYS A 330 29.77 -6.49 -11.68
N LYS A 331 29.98 -6.67 -10.38
CA LYS A 331 31.06 -7.47 -9.79
C LYS A 331 30.59 -8.87 -9.41
N GLY A 332 29.31 -9.19 -9.62
CA GLY A 332 28.69 -10.46 -9.24
C GLY A 332 28.28 -10.54 -7.77
N GLU A 333 28.32 -9.44 -7.02
CA GLU A 333 27.92 -9.40 -5.62
C GLU A 333 26.41 -9.26 -5.50
N GLU A 334 25.81 -9.96 -4.54
CA GLU A 334 24.38 -9.87 -4.27
C GLU A 334 24.04 -8.49 -3.68
N VAL A 335 23.16 -7.75 -4.36
CA VAL A 335 22.70 -6.42 -3.94
C VAL A 335 21.19 -6.30 -4.13
N VAL A 336 20.56 -5.45 -3.32
CA VAL A 336 19.15 -5.09 -3.53
C VAL A 336 19.09 -4.20 -4.79
N ARG A 337 18.54 -4.73 -5.87
CA ARG A 337 18.38 -4.03 -7.17
C ARG A 337 17.01 -3.42 -7.35
N TYR A 338 15.98 -4.02 -6.75
CA TYR A 338 14.61 -3.54 -6.88
C TYR A 338 13.87 -3.60 -5.54
N VAL A 339 12.76 -2.89 -5.44
CA VAL A 339 11.83 -2.99 -4.31
C VAL A 339 10.43 -3.17 -4.84
N LEU A 340 9.79 -4.26 -4.43
CA LEU A 340 8.36 -4.48 -4.61
C LEU A 340 7.59 -3.71 -3.53
N ASN A 341 6.62 -2.90 -3.94
CA ASN A 341 5.66 -2.29 -3.02
C ASN A 341 4.27 -2.84 -3.29
N LEU A 342 3.63 -3.39 -2.26
CA LEU A 342 2.22 -3.75 -2.23
C LEU A 342 1.50 -2.78 -1.31
N TYR A 343 0.44 -2.12 -1.79
CA TYR A 343 -0.23 -1.10 -1.00
C TYR A 343 -1.72 -0.97 -1.34
N ARG A 344 -2.47 -0.40 -0.39
CA ARG A 344 -3.91 -0.15 -0.56
C ARG A 344 -4.33 1.22 -0.06
N ASN A 345 -5.48 1.69 -0.53
CA ASN A 345 -6.07 3.00 -0.15
C ASN A 345 -6.79 3.02 1.22
N GLN A 346 -6.45 2.10 2.12
CA GLN A 346 -6.92 2.04 3.51
C GLN A 346 -5.79 1.60 4.46
N PRO A 347 -5.69 2.20 5.66
CA PRO A 347 -4.67 1.80 6.64
C PRO A 347 -4.87 0.35 7.12
N GLY A 348 -3.81 -0.26 7.62
CA GLY A 348 -3.86 -1.51 8.37
C GLY A 348 -3.97 -2.79 7.54
N MET A 349 -3.35 -2.86 6.37
CA MET A 349 -3.31 -4.07 5.52
C MET A 349 -2.71 -5.26 6.30
N LEU A 350 -3.12 -6.50 5.98
CA LEU A 350 -2.61 -7.71 6.64
C LEU A 350 -2.74 -7.64 8.18
N TYR A 351 -3.92 -7.24 8.64
CA TYR A 351 -4.27 -7.13 10.06
C TYR A 351 -3.32 -6.23 10.85
N LYS A 352 -3.03 -5.04 10.32
CA LYS A 352 -2.08 -4.06 10.90
C LYS A 352 -0.64 -4.56 10.97
N GLY A 353 -0.26 -5.41 10.02
CA GLY A 353 1.10 -5.91 9.91
C GLY A 353 1.40 -7.11 10.79
N GLU A 354 0.47 -7.56 11.64
CA GLU A 354 0.61 -8.82 12.40
C GLU A 354 0.89 -10.00 11.47
N LYS A 355 0.32 -9.97 10.26
CA LYS A 355 0.49 -10.98 9.22
C LYS A 355 1.46 -10.58 8.11
N ALA A 356 2.06 -9.38 8.16
CA ALA A 356 2.97 -8.91 7.10
C ALA A 356 4.25 -9.76 7.01
N LYS A 357 4.79 -10.17 8.16
CA LYS A 357 5.98 -11.04 8.21
C LYS A 357 5.67 -12.44 7.66
N GLU A 358 4.53 -13.02 8.04
CA GLU A 358 4.08 -14.32 7.52
C GLU A 358 3.87 -14.24 5.99
N PHE A 359 3.19 -13.19 5.52
CA PHE A 359 2.97 -12.95 4.10
C PHE A 359 4.30 -12.81 3.34
N PHE A 360 5.26 -12.04 3.87
CA PHE A 360 6.58 -11.89 3.27
C PHE A 360 7.24 -13.25 3.00
N TYR A 361 7.27 -14.16 3.98
CA TYR A 361 7.86 -15.49 3.79
C TYR A 361 7.09 -16.33 2.78
N VAL A 362 5.75 -16.27 2.78
CA VAL A 362 4.92 -17.00 1.82
C VAL A 362 5.09 -16.48 0.39
N ALA A 363 5.31 -15.17 0.24
CA ALA A 363 5.52 -14.52 -1.05
C ALA A 363 6.91 -14.77 -1.65
N THR A 364 7.88 -15.26 -0.87
CA THR A 364 9.27 -15.46 -1.33
C THR A 364 9.38 -16.26 -2.62
N GLY A 365 8.60 -17.35 -2.76
CA GLY A 365 8.61 -18.15 -4.00
C GLY A 365 8.21 -17.37 -5.25
N LEU A 366 7.35 -16.35 -5.12
CA LEU A 366 6.94 -15.48 -6.22
C LEU A 366 7.94 -14.33 -6.41
N THR A 367 8.43 -13.73 -5.33
CA THR A 367 9.41 -12.63 -5.40
C THR A 367 10.73 -13.11 -5.99
N SER A 368 11.18 -14.34 -5.70
CA SER A 368 12.37 -14.90 -6.33
C SER A 368 12.20 -15.15 -7.84
N LYS A 369 10.97 -15.37 -8.31
CA LYS A 369 10.70 -15.44 -9.76
C LYS A 369 10.72 -14.05 -10.40
N LEU A 370 10.20 -13.04 -9.70
CA LEU A 370 10.35 -11.64 -10.11
C LEU A 370 11.82 -11.24 -10.20
N GLU A 371 12.66 -11.65 -9.25
CA GLU A 371 14.11 -11.38 -9.27
C GLU A 371 14.76 -11.93 -10.55
N ILE A 372 14.48 -13.18 -10.91
CA ILE A 372 14.97 -13.82 -12.15
C ILE A 372 14.50 -13.04 -13.39
N MET A 373 13.19 -12.74 -13.47
CA MET A 373 12.62 -12.02 -14.61
C MET A 373 13.25 -10.63 -14.79
N LEU A 374 13.40 -9.89 -13.69
CA LEU A 374 13.97 -8.54 -13.70
C LEU A 374 15.46 -8.53 -13.99
N ALA A 375 16.19 -9.58 -13.58
CA ALA A 375 17.60 -9.76 -13.92
C ALA A 375 17.76 -9.98 -15.43
N ALA A 376 17.00 -10.92 -16.02
CA ALA A 376 17.03 -11.19 -17.46
C ALA A 376 16.75 -9.92 -18.29
N ILE A 377 15.72 -9.15 -17.92
CA ILE A 377 15.39 -7.89 -18.61
C ILE A 377 16.51 -6.85 -18.46
N HIS A 378 17.15 -6.77 -17.29
CA HIS A 378 18.18 -5.77 -17.05
C HIS A 378 19.46 -6.07 -17.81
N ASP A 379 19.92 -7.33 -17.77
CA ASP A 379 21.22 -7.70 -18.31
C ASP A 379 21.25 -7.48 -19.83
N THR A 380 20.19 -7.83 -20.55
CA THR A 380 20.08 -7.58 -22.01
C THR A 380 20.04 -6.09 -22.34
N ASN A 381 19.27 -5.27 -21.61
CA ASN A 381 19.22 -3.82 -21.85
C ASN A 381 20.58 -3.14 -21.58
N SER A 382 21.43 -3.72 -20.74
CA SER A 382 22.77 -3.19 -20.45
C SER A 382 23.82 -3.53 -21.51
N GLU A 383 23.60 -4.59 -22.29
CA GLU A 383 24.47 -4.97 -23.42
C GLU A 383 24.21 -4.08 -24.65
N ASP A 384 22.97 -3.67 -24.89
CA ASP A 384 22.59 -2.79 -26.01
C ASP A 384 23.08 -1.33 -25.86
N GLU A 385 23.45 -0.87 -24.65
CA GLU A 385 24.03 0.47 -24.44
C GLU A 385 25.53 0.54 -24.82
N VAL A 386 26.19 -0.59 -25.06
CA VAL A 386 27.58 -0.65 -25.52
C VAL A 386 27.59 -1.05 -26.99
N LEU A 387 27.50 -0.07 -27.90
CA LEU A 387 28.24 0.03 -29.18
C LEU A 387 27.70 1.20 -30.02
N PRO A 388 28.59 2.07 -30.52
CA PRO A 388 28.75 2.09 -31.96
C PRO A 388 30.19 1.73 -32.29
N GLU A 389 30.38 0.60 -32.97
CA GLU A 389 31.62 0.33 -33.68
C GLU A 389 31.80 1.44 -34.72
N THR A 390 32.77 2.32 -34.48
CA THR A 390 33.34 3.15 -35.54
C THR A 390 33.96 2.23 -36.58
N PRO A 391 33.59 2.32 -37.87
CA PRO A 391 34.25 1.54 -38.91
C PRO A 391 35.72 1.97 -39.01
N SER A 392 36.61 1.04 -38.69
CA SER A 392 38.04 1.14 -38.96
C SER A 392 38.28 0.85 -40.44
N ASP A 393 38.21 1.86 -41.31
CA ASP A 393 38.78 1.77 -42.65
C ASP A 393 40.26 2.18 -42.61
N GLY A 394 41.10 1.18 -42.37
CA GLY A 394 42.53 1.23 -42.60
C GLY A 394 42.82 1.34 -44.10
N LYS A 395 43.38 2.48 -44.52
CA LYS A 395 44.08 2.58 -45.80
C LYS A 395 45.43 1.89 -45.67
N ASP A 396 45.50 0.69 -46.22
CA ASP A 396 46.73 -0.07 -46.36
C ASP A 396 47.63 0.60 -47.42
N ASN A 397 48.82 1.01 -46.99
CA ASN A 397 49.88 1.52 -47.86
C ASN A 397 50.70 0.33 -48.34
N THR A 398 50.51 -0.10 -49.58
CA THR A 398 51.50 -0.95 -50.27
C THR A 398 52.07 -0.21 -51.47
N GLN A 399 53.23 0.42 -51.25
CA GLN A 399 54.13 0.81 -52.33
C GLN A 399 54.83 -0.45 -52.84
N THR A 400 54.66 -0.79 -54.12
CA THR A 400 55.55 -1.71 -54.82
C THR A 400 56.01 -1.02 -56.11
N LEU A 401 57.28 -0.61 -56.10
CA LEU A 401 58.06 -0.23 -57.26
C LEU A 401 58.34 -1.48 -58.11
N THR A 402 57.97 -1.49 -59.38
CA THR A 402 58.83 -2.00 -60.48
C THR A 402 58.29 -1.65 -61.88
N ALA A 403 59.10 -0.85 -62.58
CA ALA A 403 59.34 -0.72 -64.02
C ALA A 403 58.37 -1.27 -65.09
N LYS A 404 57.85 -0.32 -65.91
CA LYS A 404 57.93 -0.21 -67.38
C LYS A 404 58.33 -1.46 -68.20
N VAL A 405 57.45 -1.89 -69.14
CA VAL A 405 57.66 -2.30 -70.56
C VAL A 405 56.24 -2.35 -71.21
N GLU A 406 55.88 -1.45 -72.14
CA GLU A 406 55.54 -1.68 -73.59
C GLU A 406 54.54 -2.83 -73.84
N GLU A 407 53.56 -2.82 -74.76
CA GLU A 407 53.09 -1.99 -75.86
C GLU A 407 51.78 -2.64 -76.36
N THR A 408 50.87 -1.87 -76.98
CA THR A 408 49.81 -2.30 -77.94
C THR A 408 48.73 -3.31 -77.45
N ALA A 409 47.42 -3.16 -77.75
CA ALA A 409 46.69 -2.47 -78.81
C ALA A 409 45.28 -2.07 -78.31
#